data_AF-A0A6I6D8U7-F1
#
_entry.id   AF-A0A6I6D8U7-F1
#
_cell.length_a   1.000
_cell.length_b   1.000
_cell.length_c   1.000
_cell.angle_alpha   90.00
_cell.angle_beta   90.00
_cell.angle_gamma   90.00
#
_symmetry.space_group_name_H-M   'P 1'
#
loop_
_entity.id
_entity.type
_entity.pdbx_description
1 polymer ?
#
loop_
_entity_poly.entity_id
_entity_poly.type
_entity_poly.pdbx_seq_one_letter_code
_entity_poly.pdbx_strand_id
1 'polypeptide(L)'
;MLYTISKLLTVGLLRSHIIYLPLAYFATILPISAAFVIAYGLLPALIGGAIYIVSTFAFITFIIHLCSFFFIDLQLAAILAILILGALFLTWSGASFRINYEAEFKRIHLHYISRAAITFLLFWLSNKVFDFEITSKTRFLELRLKNYNVAATNKEGKQKMAKEFYTDLIRLTELIGNDVIIYGFSAGSFEKILIEAGLDKSQITVYKAAIPSHHSLIYGKFERNFYIHIFDLRNVNTVNDSSKRNNNISPLRPIK
;
A
#
# COMPACT_ATOMS: atom_id res chain seq x y z
N MET A 1 -9.81 -21.56 -14.23
CA MET A 1 -9.88 -20.09 -14.01
C MET A 1 -10.69 -19.73 -12.77
N LEU A 2 -11.95 -20.17 -12.62
CA LEU A 2 -12.74 -19.95 -11.39
C LEU A 2 -12.10 -20.56 -10.13
N TYR A 3 -11.45 -21.73 -10.24
CA TYR A 3 -10.76 -22.35 -9.10
C TYR A 3 -9.57 -21.52 -8.60
N THR A 4 -8.83 -20.87 -9.50
CA THR A 4 -7.71 -19.99 -9.17
C THR A 4 -8.19 -18.69 -8.53
N ILE A 5 -9.30 -18.12 -9.02
CA ILE A 5 -9.95 -16.92 -8.46
C ILE A 5 -10.54 -17.22 -7.07
N SER A 6 -11.19 -18.38 -6.91
CA SER A 6 -11.64 -18.88 -5.61
C SER A 6 -10.42 -19.05 -4.68
N LYS A 7 -9.33 -19.69 -5.10
CA LYS A 7 -8.13 -19.80 -4.26
C LYS A 7 -7.51 -18.42 -3.94
N LEU A 8 -7.57 -17.45 -4.86
CA LEU A 8 -7.14 -16.06 -4.69
C LEU A 8 -7.98 -15.30 -3.63
N LEU A 9 -9.29 -15.51 -3.62
CA LEU A 9 -10.21 -14.95 -2.62
C LEU A 9 -10.14 -15.70 -1.27
N THR A 10 -9.94 -17.01 -1.30
CA THR A 10 -10.23 -17.90 -0.16
C THR A 10 -8.99 -18.26 0.66
N VAL A 11 -7.78 -18.29 0.08
CA VAL A 11 -6.60 -18.86 0.78
C VAL A 11 -5.78 -17.82 1.54
N GLY A 12 -5.87 -16.53 1.19
CA GLY A 12 -5.15 -15.46 1.90
C GLY A 12 -5.95 -14.72 2.98
N LEU A 13 -7.27 -14.58 2.81
CA LEU A 13 -8.11 -13.71 3.65
C LEU A 13 -9.05 -14.46 4.61
N LEU A 14 -9.48 -15.68 4.26
CA LEU A 14 -10.62 -16.32 4.93
C LEU A 14 -10.27 -17.23 6.11
N ARG A 15 -9.01 -17.65 6.29
CA ARG A 15 -8.69 -18.71 7.27
C ARG A 15 -7.99 -18.27 8.56
N SER A 16 -7.50 -17.03 8.66
CA SER A 16 -6.88 -16.55 9.91
C SER A 16 -7.42 -15.22 10.43
N HIS A 17 -8.13 -14.43 9.61
CA HIS A 17 -8.39 -13.02 9.91
C HIS A 17 -9.68 -12.49 9.25
N ILE A 18 -10.84 -13.13 9.48
CA ILE A 18 -12.17 -12.59 9.06
C ILE A 18 -12.39 -11.15 9.51
N ILE A 19 -11.82 -10.77 10.66
CA ILE A 19 -11.85 -9.42 11.24
C ILE A 19 -11.16 -8.37 10.32
N TYR A 20 -10.30 -8.80 9.40
CA TYR A 20 -9.58 -7.93 8.46
C TYR A 20 -10.21 -7.90 7.06
N LEU A 21 -11.22 -8.73 6.78
CA LEU A 21 -12.04 -8.64 5.56
C LEU A 21 -12.66 -7.24 5.39
N PRO A 22 -13.14 -6.58 6.46
CA PRO A 22 -13.56 -5.18 6.41
C PRO A 22 -12.51 -4.19 5.96
N LEU A 23 -11.25 -4.38 6.40
CA LEU A 23 -10.15 -3.51 6.02
C LEU A 23 -9.93 -3.58 4.51
N ALA A 24 -10.04 -4.77 3.90
CA ALA A 24 -9.68 -4.99 2.51
C ALA A 24 -10.49 -4.16 1.49
N TYR A 25 -11.76 -3.85 1.77
CA TYR A 25 -12.62 -3.11 0.83
C TYR A 25 -12.18 -1.64 0.68
N PHE A 26 -12.13 -0.87 1.77
CA PHE A 26 -11.67 0.52 1.72
C PHE A 26 -10.16 0.62 1.46
N ALA A 27 -9.39 -0.39 1.88
CA ALA A 27 -7.99 -0.58 1.49
C ALA A 27 -7.80 -0.85 0.00
N THR A 28 -8.87 -1.06 -0.77
CA THR A 28 -8.79 -1.21 -2.23
C THR A 28 -9.20 0.07 -2.94
N ILE A 29 -10.31 0.68 -2.50
CA ILE A 29 -10.91 1.81 -3.22
C ILE A 29 -10.09 3.08 -3.07
N LEU A 30 -9.69 3.43 -1.85
CA LEU A 30 -9.03 4.71 -1.61
C LEU A 30 -7.64 4.83 -2.28
N PRO A 31 -6.80 3.78 -2.30
CA PRO A 31 -5.56 3.80 -3.07
C PRO A 31 -5.80 3.86 -4.59
N ILE A 32 -6.81 3.13 -5.09
CA ILE A 32 -7.19 3.18 -6.51
C ILE A 32 -7.69 4.58 -6.88
N SER A 33 -8.63 5.14 -6.13
CA SER A 33 -9.15 6.49 -6.34
C SER A 33 -8.03 7.54 -6.26
N ALA A 34 -7.10 7.42 -5.33
CA ALA A 34 -5.94 8.31 -5.26
C ALA A 34 -5.06 8.20 -6.51
N ALA A 35 -4.79 6.98 -6.99
CA ALA A 35 -4.07 6.77 -8.24
C ALA A 35 -4.83 7.34 -9.45
N PHE A 36 -6.16 7.21 -9.49
CA PHE A 36 -7.01 7.84 -10.51
C PHE A 36 -6.94 9.36 -10.48
N VAL A 37 -6.96 9.99 -9.29
CA VAL A 37 -6.80 11.44 -9.15
C VAL A 37 -5.44 11.87 -9.71
N ILE A 38 -4.39 11.12 -9.39
CA ILE A 38 -3.04 11.42 -9.84
C ILE A 38 -2.90 11.25 -11.37
N ALA A 39 -3.53 10.24 -11.95
CA ALA A 39 -3.37 9.89 -13.37
C ALA A 39 -4.32 10.65 -14.31
N TYR A 40 -5.56 10.92 -13.88
CA TYR A 40 -6.64 11.45 -14.73
C TYR A 40 -7.30 12.71 -14.16
N GLY A 41 -6.89 13.16 -12.97
CA GLY A 41 -7.47 14.30 -12.28
C GLY A 41 -8.66 13.96 -11.39
N LEU A 42 -9.14 14.96 -10.67
CA LEU A 42 -10.15 14.78 -9.62
C LEU A 42 -11.52 14.33 -10.16
N LEU A 43 -11.96 14.88 -11.28
CA LEU A 43 -13.31 14.64 -11.79
C LEU A 43 -13.53 13.17 -12.21
N PRO A 44 -12.66 12.53 -13.03
CA PRO A 44 -12.79 11.10 -13.33
C PRO A 44 -12.75 10.22 -12.08
N ALA A 45 -11.92 10.58 -11.09
CA ALA A 45 -11.83 9.84 -9.84
C ALA A 45 -13.12 9.93 -9.00
N LEU A 46 -13.77 11.09 -8.96
CA LEU A 46 -15.06 11.27 -8.28
C LEU A 46 -16.17 10.48 -8.97
N ILE A 47 -16.24 10.53 -10.29
CA ILE A 47 -17.24 9.76 -11.06
C ILE A 47 -17.03 8.27 -10.86
N GLY A 48 -15.80 7.77 -11.03
CA GLY A 48 -15.47 6.36 -10.82
C GLY A 48 -15.74 5.91 -9.38
N GLY A 49 -15.35 6.71 -8.40
CA GLY A 49 -15.60 6.45 -6.99
C GLY A 49 -17.10 6.40 -6.66
N ALA A 50 -17.88 7.33 -7.19
CA ALA A 50 -19.33 7.36 -7.00
C ALA A 50 -20.01 6.13 -7.63
N ILE A 51 -19.67 5.80 -8.88
CA ILE A 51 -20.18 4.59 -9.55
C ILE A 51 -19.86 3.34 -8.73
N TYR A 52 -18.64 3.23 -8.23
CA TYR A 52 -18.21 2.08 -7.43
C TYR A 52 -18.96 1.97 -6.11
N ILE A 53 -19.11 3.07 -5.36
CA ILE A 53 -19.84 3.09 -4.08
C ILE A 53 -21.32 2.75 -4.31
N VAL A 54 -21.97 3.36 -5.30
CA VAL A 54 -23.38 3.10 -5.63
C VAL A 54 -23.58 1.66 -6.07
N SER A 55 -22.70 1.14 -6.93
CA SER A 55 -22.76 -0.25 -7.41
C SER A 55 -22.58 -1.24 -6.25
N THR A 56 -21.65 -0.96 -5.34
CA THR A 56 -21.44 -1.83 -4.17
C THR A 56 -22.62 -1.77 -3.22
N PHE A 57 -23.14 -0.58 -2.94
CA PHE A 57 -24.33 -0.40 -2.13
C PHE A 57 -25.52 -1.19 -2.71
N ALA A 58 -25.78 -1.06 -4.01
CA ALA A 58 -26.82 -1.80 -4.70
C ALA A 58 -26.59 -3.32 -4.62
N PHE A 59 -25.35 -3.77 -4.81
CA PHE A 59 -24.99 -5.19 -4.70
C PHE A 59 -25.22 -5.75 -3.30
N ILE A 60 -24.74 -5.08 -2.24
CA ILE A 60 -24.95 -5.51 -0.85
C ILE A 60 -26.43 -5.53 -0.52
N THR A 61 -27.18 -4.50 -0.90
CA THR A 61 -28.63 -4.41 -0.71
C THR A 61 -29.34 -5.59 -1.36
N PHE A 62 -29.00 -5.88 -2.62
CA PHE A 62 -29.57 -7.01 -3.37
C PHE A 62 -29.23 -8.36 -2.74
N ILE A 63 -27.98 -8.55 -2.30
CA ILE A 63 -27.53 -9.78 -1.62
C ILE A 63 -28.29 -9.97 -0.32
N ILE A 64 -28.44 -8.94 0.52
CA ILE A 64 -29.19 -9.05 1.78
C ILE A 64 -30.64 -9.43 1.49
N HIS A 65 -31.29 -8.74 0.55
CA HIS A 65 -32.67 -9.01 0.17
C HIS A 65 -32.85 -10.45 -0.33
N LEU A 66 -31.98 -10.91 -1.24
CA LEU A 66 -32.06 -12.24 -1.84
C LEU A 66 -31.67 -13.35 -0.87
N CYS A 67 -30.60 -13.20 -0.09
CA CYS A 67 -30.17 -14.17 0.92
C CYS A 67 -31.12 -14.24 2.13
N SER A 68 -31.89 -13.18 2.37
CA SER A 68 -33.00 -13.23 3.32
C SER A 68 -34.21 -13.98 2.77
N PHE A 69 -34.13 -14.63 1.61
CA PHE A 69 -35.27 -15.25 0.92
C PHE A 69 -36.47 -14.29 0.80
N PHE A 70 -36.19 -13.01 0.55
CA PHE A 70 -37.18 -11.95 0.45
C PHE A 70 -37.96 -11.65 1.75
N PHE A 71 -37.54 -12.17 2.91
CA PHE A 71 -38.12 -11.83 4.22
C PHE A 71 -37.81 -10.38 4.63
N ILE A 72 -36.63 -9.86 4.27
CA ILE A 72 -36.25 -8.46 4.49
C ILE A 72 -36.63 -7.70 3.23
N ASP A 73 -37.44 -6.65 3.35
CA ASP A 73 -37.79 -5.82 2.21
C ASP A 73 -36.58 -5.02 1.68
N LEU A 74 -36.71 -4.48 0.47
CA LEU A 74 -35.58 -3.78 -0.18
C LEU A 74 -35.16 -2.52 0.59
N GLN A 75 -36.10 -1.85 1.27
CA GLN A 75 -35.83 -0.63 2.04
C GLN A 75 -34.99 -0.94 3.29
N LEU A 76 -35.36 -1.97 4.05
CA LEU A 76 -34.62 -2.41 5.22
C LEU A 76 -33.26 -3.00 4.81
N ALA A 77 -33.20 -3.76 3.71
CA ALA A 77 -31.94 -4.25 3.15
C ALA A 77 -30.99 -3.10 2.77
N ALA A 78 -31.52 -2.00 2.22
CA ALA A 78 -30.75 -0.80 1.90
C ALA A 78 -30.20 -0.13 3.17
N ILE A 79 -31.01 0.02 4.21
CA ILE A 79 -30.55 0.58 5.50
C ILE A 79 -29.44 -0.29 6.08
N LEU A 80 -29.60 -1.62 6.07
CA LEU A 80 -28.56 -2.55 6.53
C LEU A 80 -27.28 -2.44 5.70
N ALA A 81 -27.39 -2.28 4.37
CA ALA A 81 -26.23 -2.07 3.51
C ALA A 81 -25.46 -0.78 3.87
N ILE A 82 -26.16 0.32 4.17
CA ILE A 82 -25.54 1.57 4.63
C ILE A 82 -24.81 1.34 5.95
N LEU A 83 -25.45 0.68 6.93
CA LEU A 83 -24.84 0.38 8.23
C LEU A 83 -23.58 -0.48 8.08
N ILE A 84 -23.63 -1.50 7.23
CA ILE A 84 -22.47 -2.34 6.91
C ILE A 84 -21.35 -1.49 6.31
N LEU A 85 -21.63 -0.71 5.26
CA LEU A 85 -20.62 0.15 4.63
C LEU A 85 -20.02 1.17 5.62
N GLY A 86 -20.83 1.74 6.50
CA GLY A 86 -20.38 2.63 7.57
C GLY A 86 -19.44 1.95 8.57
N ALA A 87 -19.82 0.75 9.05
CA ALA A 87 -18.97 -0.03 9.95
C ALA A 87 -17.64 -0.44 9.30
N LEU A 88 -17.68 -0.82 8.02
CA LEU A 88 -16.50 -1.13 7.22
C LEU A 88 -15.55 0.07 7.14
N PHE A 89 -16.08 1.26 6.88
CA PHE A 89 -15.30 2.50 6.79
C PHE A 89 -14.64 2.86 8.12
N LEU A 90 -15.40 2.81 9.21
CA LEU A 90 -14.90 3.12 10.56
C LEU A 90 -13.81 2.14 10.98
N THR A 91 -13.96 0.86 10.66
CA THR A 91 -12.95 -0.16 10.96
C THR A 91 -11.63 0.10 10.22
N TRP A 92 -11.71 0.39 8.92
CA TRP A 92 -10.53 0.73 8.12
C TRP A 92 -9.86 2.03 8.59
N SER A 93 -10.67 3.06 8.88
CA SER A 93 -10.20 4.37 9.34
C SER A 93 -9.52 4.25 10.71
N GLY A 94 -10.13 3.53 11.65
CA GLY A 94 -9.57 3.28 12.98
C GLY A 94 -8.24 2.50 12.91
N ALA A 95 -8.17 1.45 12.09
CA ALA A 95 -6.93 0.70 11.90
C ALA A 95 -5.81 1.55 11.28
N SER A 96 -6.15 2.39 10.29
CA SER A 96 -5.21 3.32 9.65
C SER A 96 -4.80 4.46 10.59
N PHE A 97 -5.70 4.95 11.44
CA PHE A 97 -5.35 5.95 12.45
C PHE A 97 -4.41 5.37 13.50
N ARG A 98 -4.75 4.18 14.03
CA ARG A 98 -3.97 3.50 15.07
C ARG A 98 -2.51 3.28 14.69
N ILE A 99 -2.25 2.73 13.50
CA ILE A 99 -0.87 2.49 13.02
C ILE A 99 -0.06 3.80 12.91
N ASN A 100 -0.67 4.89 12.46
CA ASN A 100 0.02 6.17 12.33
C ASN A 100 0.19 6.88 13.68
N TYR A 101 -0.76 6.69 14.60
CA TYR A 101 -0.69 7.21 15.96
C TYR A 101 0.39 6.50 16.77
N GLU A 102 0.39 5.17 16.79
CA GLU A 102 1.37 4.37 17.53
C GLU A 102 2.81 4.56 17.02
N ALA A 103 2.99 4.80 15.71
CA ALA A 103 4.33 4.91 15.14
C ALA A 103 4.90 6.34 15.10
N GLU A 104 4.07 7.36 15.35
CA GLU A 104 4.45 8.79 15.35
C GLU A 104 5.30 9.20 14.13
N PHE A 105 4.94 8.70 12.94
CA PHE A 105 5.75 8.87 11.75
C PHE A 105 5.94 10.35 11.39
N LYS A 106 7.19 10.74 11.14
CA LYS A 106 7.52 12.14 10.82
C LYS A 106 7.26 12.48 9.36
N ARG A 107 7.49 11.54 8.45
CA ARG A 107 7.44 11.77 6.99
C ARG A 107 6.46 10.87 6.27
N ILE A 108 6.23 9.66 6.78
CA ILE A 108 5.33 8.72 6.14
C ILE A 108 3.95 8.76 6.79
N HIS A 109 2.94 8.49 5.97
CA HIS A 109 1.61 8.15 6.41
C HIS A 109 1.25 6.83 5.76
N LEU A 110 0.88 5.84 6.59
CA LEU A 110 0.59 4.50 6.12
C LEU A 110 -0.91 4.26 6.07
N HIS A 111 -1.37 3.67 4.98
CA HIS A 111 -2.73 3.17 4.87
C HIS A 111 -2.69 1.67 4.63
N TYR A 112 -3.62 0.92 5.22
CA TYR A 112 -3.78 -0.47 4.81
C TYR A 112 -4.25 -0.50 3.36
N ILE A 113 -3.57 -1.29 2.54
CA ILE A 113 -3.91 -1.57 1.14
C ILE A 113 -4.15 -3.08 0.98
N SER A 114 -4.99 -3.49 0.03
CA SER A 114 -5.17 -4.91 -0.25
C SER A 114 -4.18 -5.40 -1.34
N ARG A 115 -3.85 -6.69 -1.31
CA ARG A 115 -3.10 -7.33 -2.42
C ARG A 115 -3.80 -7.15 -3.76
N ALA A 116 -5.13 -7.24 -3.77
CA ALA A 116 -5.93 -7.08 -4.98
C ALA A 116 -5.76 -5.67 -5.56
N ALA A 117 -5.74 -4.64 -4.69
CA ALA A 117 -5.50 -3.26 -5.08
C ALA A 117 -4.11 -3.10 -5.70
N ILE A 118 -3.05 -3.62 -5.06
CA ILE A 118 -1.68 -3.54 -5.60
C ILE A 118 -1.60 -4.26 -6.96
N THR A 119 -2.18 -5.45 -7.06
CA THR A 119 -2.17 -6.24 -8.31
C THR A 119 -2.91 -5.51 -9.42
N PHE A 120 -4.09 -4.95 -9.11
CA PHE A 120 -4.86 -4.15 -10.05
C PHE A 120 -4.10 -2.90 -10.47
N LEU A 121 -3.50 -2.17 -9.53
CA LEU A 121 -2.71 -0.96 -9.81
C LEU A 121 -1.48 -1.28 -10.66
N LEU A 122 -0.75 -2.35 -10.36
CA LEU A 122 0.37 -2.80 -11.19
C LEU A 122 -0.06 -3.16 -12.60
N PHE A 123 -1.16 -3.90 -12.74
CA PHE A 123 -1.67 -4.30 -14.04
C PHE A 123 -2.15 -3.07 -14.82
N TRP A 124 -2.99 -2.24 -14.22
CA TRP A 124 -3.60 -1.08 -14.86
C TRP A 124 -2.56 -0.01 -15.22
N LEU A 125 -1.68 0.33 -14.28
CA LEU A 125 -0.73 1.42 -14.47
C LEU A 125 0.56 0.97 -15.14
N SER A 126 0.97 -0.30 -15.09
CA SER A 126 2.27 -0.72 -15.65
C SER A 126 2.24 -1.98 -16.50
N ASN A 127 1.06 -2.60 -16.68
CA ASN A 127 0.89 -3.90 -17.34
C ASN A 127 1.82 -4.98 -16.76
N LYS A 128 1.99 -4.95 -15.42
CA LYS A 128 2.79 -5.91 -14.66
C LYS A 128 1.92 -6.69 -13.71
N VAL A 129 2.36 -7.90 -13.38
CA VAL A 129 1.71 -8.77 -12.40
C VAL A 129 2.53 -8.75 -11.12
N PHE A 130 1.84 -8.82 -9.99
CA PHE A 130 2.48 -8.91 -8.69
C PHE A 130 3.11 -10.30 -8.51
N ASP A 131 4.44 -10.38 -8.47
CA ASP A 131 5.20 -11.63 -8.47
C ASP A 131 6.03 -11.86 -7.18
N PHE A 132 5.64 -11.22 -6.07
CA PHE A 132 6.32 -11.47 -4.80
C PHE A 132 5.72 -12.72 -4.14
N GLU A 133 6.59 -13.57 -3.59
CA GLU A 133 6.17 -14.61 -2.66
C GLU A 133 5.39 -13.97 -1.52
N ILE A 134 4.30 -14.59 -1.05
CA ILE A 134 3.43 -14.02 0.00
C ILE A 134 3.13 -15.12 1.00
N THR A 135 3.17 -14.78 2.29
CA THR A 135 2.70 -15.65 3.36
C THR A 135 1.30 -15.23 3.82
N SER A 136 0.64 -16.08 4.61
CA SER A 136 -0.64 -15.73 5.22
C SER A 136 -0.56 -14.62 6.28
N LYS A 137 0.65 -14.18 6.66
CA LYS A 137 0.89 -13.11 7.63
C LYS A 137 1.32 -11.79 6.98
N THR A 138 1.58 -11.79 5.67
CA THR A 138 2.06 -10.62 4.96
C THR A 138 1.04 -9.48 5.00
N ARG A 139 1.47 -8.33 5.51
CA ARG A 139 0.66 -7.11 5.55
C ARG A 139 1.05 -6.20 4.39
N PHE A 140 0.05 -5.59 3.77
CA PHE A 140 0.24 -4.67 2.66
C PHE A 140 -0.10 -3.26 3.11
N LEU A 141 0.83 -2.31 2.90
CA LEU A 141 0.68 -0.92 3.32
C LEU A 141 0.94 0.03 2.15
N GLU A 142 0.05 0.98 1.91
CA GLU A 142 0.31 2.12 1.03
C GLU A 142 1.08 3.19 1.81
N LEU A 143 2.18 3.65 1.26
CA LEU A 143 2.98 4.74 1.78
C LEU A 143 2.64 6.04 1.06
N ARG A 144 2.20 7.02 1.83
CA ARG A 144 2.00 8.41 1.39
C ARG A 144 2.96 9.32 2.12
N LEU A 145 3.62 10.20 1.39
CA LEU A 145 4.53 11.17 2.00
C LEU A 145 3.72 12.38 2.49
N LYS A 146 3.89 12.76 3.76
CA LYS A 146 3.12 13.85 4.38
C LYS A 146 3.38 15.22 3.75
N ASN A 147 4.52 15.44 3.09
CA ASN A 147 4.87 16.69 2.41
C ASN A 147 5.96 16.48 1.35
N TYR A 148 5.61 16.46 0.06
CA TYR A 148 6.57 16.37 -1.05
C TYR A 148 7.24 17.71 -1.39
N ASN A 149 6.56 18.83 -1.11
CA ASN A 149 6.91 20.13 -1.71
C ASN A 149 8.00 20.96 -0.99
N VAL A 150 8.54 20.53 0.15
CA VAL A 150 9.38 21.42 0.99
C VAL A 150 10.85 21.00 1.09
N ALA A 151 11.23 19.78 0.69
CA ALA A 151 12.59 19.27 0.90
C ALA A 151 13.47 19.17 -0.37
N ALA A 152 12.95 19.58 -1.53
CA ALA A 152 13.53 19.25 -2.84
C ALA A 152 14.38 20.36 -3.49
N THR A 153 14.99 21.29 -2.74
CA THR A 153 15.83 22.36 -3.32
C THR A 153 17.29 22.34 -2.88
N ASN A 154 17.67 21.72 -1.76
CA ASN A 154 19.08 21.65 -1.33
C ASN A 154 19.53 20.23 -0.91
N LYS A 155 20.85 19.98 -0.94
CA LYS A 155 21.47 18.68 -0.65
C LYS A 155 21.21 18.22 0.80
N GLU A 156 21.21 19.16 1.74
CA GLU A 156 20.95 18.90 3.16
C GLU A 156 19.51 18.46 3.43
N GLY A 157 18.53 19.05 2.75
CA GLY A 157 17.12 18.67 2.86
C GLY A 157 16.87 17.23 2.41
N LYS A 158 17.56 16.79 1.34
CA LYS A 158 17.48 15.39 0.87
C LYS A 158 18.07 14.41 1.88
N GLN A 159 19.22 14.72 2.47
CA GLN A 159 19.84 13.87 3.50
C GLN A 159 19.00 13.77 4.77
N LYS A 160 18.43 14.91 5.23
CA LYS A 160 17.50 14.91 6.36
C LYS A 160 16.27 14.07 6.08
N MET A 161 15.72 14.16 4.87
CA MET A 161 14.58 13.36 4.44
C MET A 161 14.90 11.86 4.43
N ALA A 162 16.05 11.46 3.88
CA ALA A 162 16.48 10.06 3.87
C ALA A 162 16.62 9.50 5.30
N LYS A 163 17.21 10.27 6.22
CA LYS A 163 17.36 9.85 7.63
C LYS A 163 16.03 9.72 8.37
N GLU A 164 15.13 10.68 8.19
CA GLU A 164 13.78 10.63 8.79
C GLU A 164 12.97 9.48 8.21
N PHE A 165 13.09 9.22 6.91
CA PHE A 165 12.44 8.08 6.24
C PHE A 165 12.97 6.74 6.75
N TYR A 166 14.29 6.59 6.90
CA TYR A 166 14.88 5.39 7.49
C TYR A 166 14.39 5.15 8.92
N THR A 167 14.32 6.21 9.72
CA THR A 167 13.82 6.13 11.11
C THR A 167 12.36 5.67 11.14
N ASP A 168 11.53 6.20 10.25
CA ASP A 168 10.13 5.79 10.12
C ASP A 168 10.02 4.32 9.67
N LEU A 169 10.89 3.84 8.78
CA LEU A 169 10.90 2.43 8.35
C LEU A 169 11.32 1.46 9.46
N ILE A 170 12.34 1.79 10.26
CA ILE A 170 12.72 0.98 11.42
C ILE A 170 11.54 0.86 12.38
N ARG A 171 10.92 1.97 12.74
CA ARG A 171 9.75 1.99 13.63
C ARG A 171 8.61 1.14 13.09
N LEU A 172 8.39 1.17 11.78
CA LEU A 172 7.40 0.33 11.13
C LEU A 172 7.71 -1.16 11.31
N THR A 173 8.95 -1.58 11.08
CA THR A 173 9.36 -2.99 11.27
C THR A 173 9.29 -3.42 12.73
N GLU A 174 9.56 -2.53 13.69
CA GLU A 174 9.42 -2.79 15.12
C GLU A 174 7.94 -2.95 15.53
N LEU A 175 7.06 -2.11 15.00
CA LEU A 175 5.62 -2.11 15.34
C LEU A 175 4.88 -3.31 14.73
N ILE A 176 5.22 -3.69 13.50
CA ILE A 176 4.41 -4.61 12.67
C ILE A 176 5.12 -5.92 12.37
N GLY A 177 6.43 -5.98 12.60
CA GLY A 177 7.29 -7.09 12.21
C GLY A 177 7.76 -6.96 10.76
N ASN A 178 8.48 -7.98 10.29
CA ASN A 178 9.17 -7.94 9.00
C ASN A 178 8.29 -8.43 7.82
N ASP A 179 7.15 -9.08 8.07
CA ASP A 179 6.26 -9.59 7.01
C ASP A 179 5.36 -8.50 6.42
N VAL A 180 5.99 -7.48 5.83
CA VAL A 180 5.35 -6.26 5.34
C VAL A 180 5.81 -5.96 3.91
N ILE A 181 4.83 -5.71 3.04
CA ILE A 181 5.04 -5.19 1.69
C ILE A 181 4.47 -3.78 1.65
N ILE A 182 5.32 -2.81 1.34
CA ILE A 182 4.89 -1.42 1.17
C ILE A 182 4.73 -1.12 -0.32
N TYR A 183 3.68 -0.40 -0.67
CA TYR A 183 3.39 0.13 -1.99
C TYR A 183 3.44 1.66 -1.96
N GLY A 184 4.05 2.29 -2.95
CA GLY A 184 4.02 3.73 -3.15
C GLY A 184 3.82 4.09 -4.62
N PHE A 185 3.06 5.14 -4.89
CA PHE A 185 2.86 5.65 -6.24
C PHE A 185 3.21 7.14 -6.31
N SER A 186 4.11 7.53 -7.22
CA SER A 186 4.65 8.88 -7.21
C SER A 186 5.18 9.37 -8.54
N ALA A 187 5.38 10.68 -8.62
CA ALA A 187 5.96 11.35 -9.78
C ALA A 187 7.48 11.47 -9.63
N GLY A 188 8.21 10.82 -10.54
CA GLY A 188 9.64 10.58 -10.39
C GLY A 188 9.94 9.37 -9.50
N SER A 189 11.16 8.84 -9.59
CA SER A 189 11.56 7.67 -8.82
C SER A 189 12.20 8.08 -7.49
N PHE A 190 11.74 7.47 -6.39
CA PHE A 190 12.37 7.60 -5.08
C PHE A 190 13.54 6.65 -4.84
N GLU A 191 13.86 5.76 -5.78
CA GLU A 191 14.84 4.66 -5.58
C GLU A 191 16.15 5.14 -4.95
N LYS A 192 16.69 6.27 -5.41
CA LYS A 192 17.93 6.84 -4.86
C LYS A 192 17.79 7.27 -3.40
N ILE A 193 16.68 7.91 -3.03
CA ILE A 193 16.42 8.35 -1.65
C ILE A 193 16.25 7.13 -0.73
N LEU A 194 15.68 6.04 -1.26
CA LEU A 194 15.45 4.80 -0.54
C LEU A 194 16.75 4.05 -0.27
N ILE A 195 17.63 3.99 -1.28
CA ILE A 195 18.98 3.43 -1.14
C ILE A 195 19.82 4.28 -0.19
N GLU A 196 19.74 5.62 -0.30
CA GLU A 196 20.40 6.55 0.64
C GLU A 196 19.85 6.43 2.06
N ALA A 197 18.58 6.06 2.20
CA ALA A 197 17.95 5.72 3.47
C ALA A 197 18.34 4.33 3.98
N GLY A 198 19.21 3.56 3.29
CA GLY A 198 19.74 2.29 3.80
C GLY A 198 18.93 1.05 3.46
N LEU A 199 17.93 1.13 2.56
CA LEU A 199 17.37 -0.08 1.96
C LEU A 199 18.32 -0.65 0.92
N ASP A 200 18.44 -1.98 0.90
CA ASP A 200 19.14 -2.65 -0.18
C ASP A 200 18.32 -2.58 -1.48
N LYS A 201 19.00 -2.48 -2.61
CA LYS A 201 18.38 -2.50 -3.95
C LYS A 201 17.57 -3.78 -4.18
N SER A 202 18.00 -4.91 -3.59
CA SER A 202 17.26 -6.18 -3.66
C SER A 202 15.86 -6.10 -3.03
N GLN A 203 15.63 -5.14 -2.14
CA GLN A 203 14.37 -4.95 -1.43
C GLN A 203 13.44 -3.94 -2.12
N ILE A 204 13.91 -3.29 -3.18
CA ILE A 204 13.18 -2.23 -3.88
C ILE A 204 12.90 -2.69 -5.30
N THR A 205 11.62 -2.76 -5.65
CA THR A 205 11.20 -2.95 -7.03
C THR A 205 10.51 -1.68 -7.52
N VAL A 206 10.94 -1.18 -8.67
CA VAL A 206 10.39 0.04 -9.28
C VAL A 206 9.83 -0.29 -10.65
N TYR A 207 8.54 -0.01 -10.84
CA TYR A 207 7.87 -0.12 -12.13
C TYR A 207 7.54 1.26 -12.65
N LYS A 208 7.89 1.54 -13.91
CA LYS A 208 7.43 2.74 -14.59
C LYS A 208 5.95 2.58 -14.94
N ALA A 209 5.13 3.57 -14.60
CA ALA A 209 3.74 3.59 -15.02
C ALA A 209 3.62 4.02 -16.49
N ALA A 210 2.77 3.32 -17.24
CA ALA A 210 2.30 3.59 -18.59
C ALA A 210 1.26 4.72 -18.63
N ILE A 211 1.51 5.81 -17.89
CA ILE A 211 0.71 7.05 -18.00
C ILE A 211 1.35 7.89 -19.11
N PRO A 212 0.60 8.31 -20.14
CA PRO A 212 1.14 9.14 -21.20
C PRO A 212 1.64 10.49 -20.64
N SER A 213 2.84 10.91 -21.05
CA SER A 213 3.49 12.10 -20.46
C SER A 213 2.71 13.40 -20.66
N HIS A 214 1.91 13.52 -21.72
CA HIS A 214 1.03 14.67 -21.96
C HIS A 214 -0.20 14.73 -21.02
N HIS A 215 -0.59 13.62 -20.39
CA HIS A 215 -1.59 13.58 -19.31
C HIS A 215 -0.94 13.73 -17.91
N SER A 216 0.39 13.74 -17.83
CA SER A 216 1.16 13.79 -16.58
C SER A 216 1.43 15.21 -16.05
N LEU A 217 0.59 16.18 -16.42
CA LEU A 217 0.70 17.57 -15.96
C LEU A 217 0.33 17.69 -14.48
N ILE A 218 1.22 17.28 -13.59
CA ILE A 218 1.10 17.55 -12.17
C ILE A 218 1.42 19.03 -11.97
N TYR A 219 0.45 19.79 -11.44
CA TYR A 219 0.55 21.24 -11.27
C TYR A 219 0.79 22.02 -12.58
N GLY A 220 0.35 21.47 -13.73
CA GLY A 220 0.28 22.21 -14.99
C GLY A 220 1.62 22.68 -15.60
N LYS A 221 2.77 22.20 -15.10
CA LYS A 221 4.09 22.75 -15.50
C LYS A 221 5.19 21.76 -15.88
N PHE A 222 5.10 20.48 -15.51
CA PHE A 222 6.18 19.52 -15.77
C PHE A 222 5.65 18.15 -16.18
N GLU A 223 6.05 17.67 -17.36
CA GLU A 223 5.87 16.27 -17.74
C GLU A 223 6.75 15.40 -16.83
N ARG A 224 6.14 14.46 -16.11
CA ARG A 224 6.88 13.54 -15.24
C ARG A 224 6.43 12.11 -15.47
N ASN A 225 7.42 11.23 -15.62
CA ASN A 225 7.19 9.80 -15.54
C ASN A 225 6.74 9.45 -14.11
N PHE A 226 5.67 8.67 -14.02
CA PHE A 226 5.20 8.12 -12.75
C PHE A 226 5.83 6.74 -12.51
N TYR A 227 6.03 6.43 -11.24
CA TYR A 227 6.64 5.19 -10.80
C TYR A 227 5.84 4.58 -9.66
N ILE A 228 5.71 3.26 -9.73
CA ILE A 228 5.21 2.39 -8.67
C ILE A 228 6.43 1.82 -7.95
N HIS A 229 6.48 2.01 -6.64
CA HIS A 229 7.51 1.51 -5.75
C HIS A 229 6.93 0.40 -4.90
N ILE A 230 7.59 -0.76 -4.89
CA ILE A 230 7.26 -1.87 -4.00
C ILE A 230 8.47 -2.18 -3.15
N PHE A 231 8.26 -2.22 -1.84
CA PHE A 231 9.28 -2.50 -0.84
C PHE A 231 8.97 -3.81 -0.16
N ASP A 232 9.97 -4.69 -0.12
CA ASP A 232 9.91 -5.94 0.61
C ASP A 232 10.75 -5.85 1.89
N LEU A 233 10.08 -5.66 3.03
CA LEU A 233 10.75 -5.50 4.33
C LEU A 233 11.08 -6.84 5.02
N ARG A 234 10.84 -7.98 4.38
CA ARG A 234 11.01 -9.31 5.00
C ARG A 234 12.45 -9.66 5.34
N ASN A 235 13.39 -9.05 4.63
CA ASN A 235 14.83 -9.32 4.77
C ASN A 235 15.62 -8.17 5.43
N VAL A 236 14.96 -7.23 6.13
CA VAL A 236 15.64 -6.08 6.76
C VAL A 236 16.67 -6.51 7.81
N ASN A 237 16.47 -7.64 8.49
CA ASN A 237 17.36 -8.11 9.55
C ASN A 237 18.47 -9.08 9.11
N THR A 238 18.42 -9.66 7.92
CA THR A 238 19.45 -10.61 7.47
C THR A 238 20.77 -9.92 7.09
N VAL A 239 20.71 -8.63 6.70
CA VAL A 239 21.90 -7.88 6.28
C VAL A 239 22.72 -7.35 7.47
N ASN A 240 22.06 -6.95 8.55
CA ASN A 240 22.75 -6.50 9.78
C ASN A 240 23.49 -7.64 10.49
N ASP A 241 23.03 -8.89 10.34
CA ASP A 241 23.72 -10.06 10.89
C ASP A 241 24.90 -10.52 10.01
N SER A 242 24.81 -10.38 8.68
CA SER A 242 25.97 -10.63 7.80
C SER A 242 27.08 -9.57 7.95
N SER A 243 26.73 -8.32 8.23
CA SER A 243 27.69 -7.25 8.55
C SER A 243 28.37 -7.48 9.91
N LYS A 244 27.63 -7.95 10.92
CA LYS A 244 28.21 -8.34 12.21
C LYS A 244 29.04 -9.62 12.16
N ARG A 245 28.69 -10.61 11.32
CA ARG A 245 29.50 -11.84 11.14
C ARG A 245 30.84 -11.58 10.45
N ASN A 246 30.92 -10.64 9.51
CA ASN A 246 32.17 -10.33 8.80
C ASN A 246 33.18 -9.54 9.63
N ASN A 247 32.82 -9.02 10.80
CA ASN A 247 33.73 -8.29 11.69
C ASN A 247 34.36 -9.17 12.79
N ASN A 248 34.09 -10.47 12.81
CA ASN A 248 34.79 -11.44 13.67
C ASN A 248 35.84 -12.22 12.88
N ILE A 249 36.77 -11.52 12.25
CA ILE A 249 38.04 -12.13 11.81
C ILE A 249 38.94 -12.16 13.05
N SER A 250 39.14 -13.37 13.59
CA SER A 250 40.05 -13.63 14.70
C SER A 250 41.45 -13.09 14.39
N PRO A 251 42.15 -12.43 15.33
CA PRO A 251 43.53 -12.03 15.10
C PRO A 251 44.40 -13.28 14.93
N LEU A 252 45.06 -13.37 13.79
CA LEU A 252 46.13 -14.32 13.51
C LEU A 252 47.14 -14.30 14.66
N ARG A 253 47.37 -15.45 15.29
CA ARG A 253 48.46 -15.63 16.24
C ARG A 253 49.79 -15.42 15.51
N PRO A 254 50.76 -14.70 16.10
CA PRO A 254 52.10 -14.65 15.55
C PRO A 254 52.76 -16.02 15.73
N ILE A 255 53.31 -16.52 14.63
CA ILE A 255 54.19 -17.69 14.62
C ILE A 255 55.51 -17.23 15.26
N LYS A 256 55.92 -17.91 16.33
CA LYS A 256 57.30 -17.88 16.85
C LYS A 256 58.00 -19.13 16.37
#